data_AF-A0A409XXT9-F1
#
_entry.id   AF-A0A409XXT9-F1
#
_cell.length_a   1.000
_cell.length_b   1.000
_cell.length_c   1.000
_cell.angle_alpha   90.00
_cell.angle_beta   90.00
_cell.angle_gamma   90.00
#
_symmetry.space_group_name_H-M   'P 1'
#
loop_
_entity.id
_entity.type
_entity.pdbx_description
1 polymer ?
#
loop_
_entity_poly.entity_id
_entity_poly.type
_entity_poly.pdbx_seq_one_letter_code
_entity_poly.pdbx_strand_id
1 'polypeptide(L)'
;MLLNGVVLVVLSILCTIVALPVQKIDTHSVSYDKYRREVAFDSFLHPRSDEVFERELFQLFERGGQKSPRRRPGPPIITFGKQARKDLDDLGLHGKERRKAKKYHKAIIKEHMKSIPGAHTADVARIAHLGGSTPGDPLHATVAYRRKPPSGQTLSKTQTKKLLIPSSYTDSNGAVKKGGLHHVYPKKKSHHLPASYAAAERARAGLAPGAPIPHKH
;
A
#
# COMPACT_ATOMS: atom_id res chain seq x y z
N MET A 1 -31.76 65.94 25.01
CA MET A 1 -31.88 64.47 25.11
C MET A 1 -32.16 63.87 23.72
N LEU A 2 -31.22 63.96 22.76
CA LEU A 2 -31.43 63.51 21.37
C LEU A 2 -30.17 62.86 20.74
N LEU A 3 -29.27 62.27 21.54
CA LEU A 3 -28.07 61.59 21.00
C LEU A 3 -28.09 60.05 21.13
N ASN A 4 -28.99 59.47 21.94
CA ASN A 4 -28.99 58.03 22.21
C ASN A 4 -29.83 57.19 21.22
N GLY A 5 -30.57 57.82 20.29
CA GLY A 5 -31.42 57.11 19.33
C GLY A 5 -30.69 56.66 18.05
N VAL A 6 -29.63 57.36 17.64
CA VAL A 6 -28.98 57.15 16.33
C VAL A 6 -28.04 55.93 16.34
N VAL A 7 -27.45 55.60 17.50
CA VAL A 7 -26.51 54.48 17.62
C VAL A 7 -27.19 53.12 17.47
N LEU A 8 -28.47 53.00 17.86
CA LEU A 8 -29.22 51.74 17.77
C LEU A 8 -29.69 51.42 16.34
N VAL A 9 -29.91 52.43 15.50
CA VAL A 9 -30.32 52.22 14.10
C VAL A 9 -29.14 51.76 13.23
N VAL A 10 -27.93 52.25 13.51
CA VAL A 10 -26.73 51.85 12.75
C VAL A 10 -26.31 50.41 13.08
N LEU A 11 -26.51 49.95 14.32
CA LEU A 11 -26.22 48.56 14.69
C LEU A 11 -27.19 47.54 14.07
N SER A 12 -28.45 47.91 13.81
CA SER A 12 -29.40 46.97 13.18
C SER A 12 -29.14 46.79 11.69
N ILE A 13 -28.62 47.80 10.99
CA ILE A 13 -28.33 47.73 9.56
C ILE A 13 -27.13 46.81 9.28
N LEU A 14 -26.14 46.76 10.20
CA LEU A 14 -24.96 45.91 10.08
C LEU A 14 -25.22 44.41 10.28
N CYS A 15 -26.33 44.01 10.91
CA CYS A 15 -26.69 42.59 11.04
C CYS A 15 -27.38 41.98 9.81
N THR A 16 -27.81 42.80 8.83
CA THR A 16 -28.57 42.32 7.66
C THR A 16 -27.71 41.93 6.45
N ILE A 17 -26.39 42.10 6.51
CA ILE A 17 -25.50 41.90 5.34
C ILE A 17 -24.95 40.46 5.22
N VAL A 18 -25.26 39.54 6.14
CA VAL A 18 -24.71 38.16 6.13
C VAL A 18 -25.74 37.08 5.73
N ALA A 19 -26.54 37.35 4.69
CA ALA A 19 -27.40 36.34 4.09
C ALA A 19 -27.50 36.51 2.56
N LEU A 20 -26.35 36.42 1.87
CA LEU A 20 -26.36 36.20 0.43
C LEU A 20 -26.57 34.70 0.15
N PRO A 21 -27.58 34.31 -0.64
CA PRO A 21 -27.71 32.93 -1.09
C PRO A 21 -26.54 32.63 -2.05
N VAL A 22 -25.75 31.61 -1.69
CA VAL A 22 -24.76 31.02 -2.60
C VAL A 22 -25.53 30.44 -3.78
N GLN A 23 -25.56 31.17 -4.89
CA GLN A 23 -26.04 30.66 -6.17
C GLN A 23 -25.17 29.45 -6.53
N LYS A 24 -25.80 28.28 -6.60
CA LYS A 24 -25.22 27.10 -7.25
C LYS A 24 -24.92 27.49 -8.70
N ILE A 25 -23.64 27.58 -9.01
CA ILE A 25 -23.17 27.59 -10.39
C ILE A 25 -23.43 26.17 -10.90
N ASP A 26 -24.49 26.01 -11.70
CA ASP A 26 -24.67 24.84 -12.53
C ASP A 26 -23.58 24.85 -13.59
N THR A 27 -22.43 24.26 -13.24
CA THR A 27 -21.48 23.81 -14.24
C THR A 27 -22.19 22.75 -15.05
N HIS A 28 -22.59 23.12 -16.28
CA HIS A 28 -22.93 22.16 -17.33
C HIS A 28 -21.86 21.07 -17.35
N SER A 29 -22.15 19.93 -16.74
CA SER A 29 -21.34 18.73 -16.89
C SER A 29 -21.52 18.28 -18.32
N VAL A 30 -20.63 18.75 -19.20
CA VAL A 30 -20.43 18.12 -20.50
C VAL A 30 -20.14 16.65 -20.20
N SER A 31 -21.09 15.79 -20.55
CA SER A 31 -21.03 14.36 -20.29
C SER A 31 -19.77 13.77 -20.94
N TYR A 32 -18.77 13.47 -20.11
CA TYR A 32 -17.53 12.80 -20.49
C TYR A 32 -17.76 11.38 -21.04
N ASP A 33 -18.97 10.82 -20.88
CA ASP A 33 -19.33 9.53 -21.45
C ASP A 33 -19.46 9.57 -22.97
N LYS A 34 -19.72 10.74 -23.57
CA LYS A 34 -19.85 10.84 -25.04
C LYS A 34 -18.50 10.83 -25.76
N TYR A 35 -17.43 11.35 -25.15
CA TYR A 35 -16.07 11.34 -25.73
C TYR A 35 -15.32 10.01 -25.51
N ARG A 36 -15.76 9.16 -24.58
CA ARG A 36 -15.05 7.93 -24.23
C ARG A 36 -15.29 6.76 -25.18
N ARG A 37 -16.37 6.78 -25.98
CA ARG A 37 -16.67 5.69 -26.92
C ARG A 37 -15.92 5.78 -28.24
N GLU A 38 -15.48 6.96 -28.67
CA GLU A 38 -14.78 7.09 -29.96
C GLU A 38 -13.26 6.87 -29.84
N VAL A 39 -12.63 7.21 -28.71
CA VAL A 39 -11.17 7.03 -28.56
C VAL A 39 -10.78 5.61 -28.11
N ALA A 40 -11.70 4.86 -27.50
CA ALA A 40 -11.43 3.53 -26.94
C ALA A 40 -11.46 2.38 -27.97
N PHE A 41 -11.96 2.62 -29.19
CA PHE A 41 -12.03 1.58 -30.22
C PHE A 41 -10.78 1.54 -31.11
N ASP A 42 -10.08 2.67 -31.29
CA ASP A 42 -8.85 2.71 -32.11
C ASP A 42 -7.61 2.19 -31.38
N SER A 43 -7.59 2.17 -30.04
CA SER A 43 -6.42 1.68 -29.28
C SER A 43 -6.31 0.16 -29.22
N PHE A 44 -7.31 -0.58 -29.71
CA PHE A 44 -7.34 -2.04 -29.64
C PHE A 44 -6.68 -2.72 -30.85
N LEU A 45 -6.44 -1.98 -31.94
CA LEU A 45 -5.90 -2.54 -33.18
C LEU A 45 -4.40 -2.34 -33.33
N HIS A 46 -3.75 -1.49 -32.52
CA HIS A 46 -2.32 -1.20 -32.63
C HIS A 46 -1.63 -1.34 -31.27
N PRO A 47 -0.98 -2.48 -30.97
CA PRO A 47 -0.11 -2.59 -29.80
C PRO A 47 1.10 -1.67 -30.01
N ARG A 48 1.00 -0.42 -29.55
CA ARG A 48 2.16 0.48 -29.47
C ARG A 48 3.13 -0.11 -28.45
N SER A 49 4.39 -0.20 -28.84
CA SER A 49 5.50 -0.70 -28.02
C SER A 49 5.54 0.00 -26.65
N ASP A 50 5.80 -0.79 -25.60
CA ASP A 50 5.79 -0.39 -24.19
C ASP A 50 6.63 0.86 -23.87
N GLU A 51 7.58 1.24 -24.74
CA GLU A 51 8.43 2.43 -24.57
C GLU A 51 7.72 3.77 -24.78
N VAL A 52 6.71 3.84 -25.67
CA VAL A 52 5.98 5.10 -25.93
C VAL A 52 5.05 5.42 -24.75
N PHE A 53 4.47 4.39 -24.12
CA PHE A 53 3.62 4.54 -22.95
C PHE A 53 4.39 5.00 -21.71
N GLU A 54 5.59 4.45 -21.48
CA GLU A 54 6.47 4.90 -20.39
C GLU A 54 6.93 6.35 -20.60
N ARG A 55 7.19 6.78 -21.84
CA ARG A 55 7.54 8.19 -22.15
C ARG A 55 6.37 9.15 -21.93
N GLU A 56 5.15 8.79 -22.31
CA GLU A 56 3.96 9.63 -22.07
C GLU A 56 3.60 9.72 -20.58
N LEU A 57 3.75 8.63 -19.82
CA LEU A 57 3.59 8.65 -18.36
C LEU A 57 4.61 9.59 -17.71
N PHE A 58 5.87 9.57 -18.15
CA PHE A 58 6.92 10.43 -17.61
C PHE A 58 6.66 11.92 -17.89
N GLN A 59 6.20 12.28 -19.10
CA GLN A 59 5.89 13.68 -19.44
C GLN A 59 4.67 14.24 -18.69
N LEU A 60 3.71 13.38 -18.31
CA LEU A 60 2.59 13.74 -17.43
C LEU A 60 3.02 14.05 -15.99
N PHE A 61 4.14 13.49 -15.52
CA PHE A 61 4.70 13.78 -14.19
C PHE A 61 5.40 15.14 -14.10
N GLU A 62 5.94 15.68 -15.21
CA GLU A 62 6.75 16.91 -15.15
C GLU A 62 5.97 18.22 -15.41
N ARG A 63 4.81 18.17 -16.07
CA ARG A 63 4.05 19.40 -16.40
C ARG A 63 3.19 19.98 -15.26
N GLY A 64 3.11 19.33 -14.10
CA GLY A 64 2.32 19.78 -12.93
C GLY A 64 3.08 20.67 -11.94
N GLY A 65 3.75 21.72 -12.42
CA GLY A 65 4.56 22.63 -11.61
C GLY A 65 3.75 23.63 -10.77
N GLN A 66 3.18 23.19 -9.65
CA GLN A 66 2.95 24.07 -8.49
C GLN A 66 3.60 23.44 -7.26
N LYS A 67 4.61 24.14 -6.73
CA LYS A 67 5.41 23.75 -5.56
C LYS A 67 4.55 23.81 -4.29
N SER A 68 3.59 22.90 -4.16
CA SER A 68 3.02 22.56 -2.87
C SER A 68 4.16 22.09 -1.95
N PRO A 69 4.16 22.46 -0.65
CA PRO A 69 5.19 22.03 0.28
C PRO A 69 5.34 20.52 0.17
N ARG A 70 6.57 20.04 -0.10
CA ARG A 70 6.89 18.62 -0.34
C ARG A 70 6.28 17.78 0.79
N ARG A 71 5.06 17.27 0.57
CA ARG A 71 4.40 16.39 1.53
C ARG A 71 5.31 15.19 1.66
N ARG A 72 5.86 15.00 2.87
CA ARG A 72 6.64 13.81 3.19
C ARG A 72 5.83 12.59 2.72
N PRO A 73 6.43 11.66 1.96
CA PRO A 73 5.71 10.49 1.51
C PRO A 73 5.08 9.81 2.73
N GLY A 74 3.77 9.57 2.64
CA GLY A 74 3.02 8.94 3.72
C GLY A 74 3.65 7.60 4.13
N PRO A 75 3.47 7.17 5.38
CA PRO A 75 4.03 5.90 5.83
C PRO A 75 3.51 4.74 4.94
N PRO A 76 4.35 3.73 4.65
CA PRO A 76 3.95 2.61 3.81
C PRO A 76 2.77 1.86 4.45
N ILE A 77 1.76 1.55 3.62
CA ILE A 77 0.57 0.82 4.05
C ILE A 77 0.84 -0.67 3.90
N ILE A 78 0.87 -1.38 5.02
CA ILE A 78 1.10 -2.84 5.06
C ILE A 78 -0.15 -3.54 5.59
N THR A 79 -0.76 -4.34 4.75
CA THR A 79 -2.04 -5.06 4.95
C THR A 79 -1.80 -6.56 5.01
N PHE A 80 -2.46 -7.25 5.94
CA PHE A 80 -2.40 -8.72 6.02
C PHE A 80 -3.60 -9.32 5.31
N GLY A 81 -3.36 -10.11 4.28
CA GLY A 81 -4.36 -10.88 3.54
C GLY A 81 -5.01 -11.98 4.38
N LYS A 82 -6.05 -12.62 3.83
CA LYS A 82 -6.81 -13.68 4.53
C LYS A 82 -5.91 -14.84 4.93
N GLN A 83 -5.05 -15.31 4.01
CA GLN A 83 -4.17 -16.43 4.28
C GLN A 83 -3.09 -16.09 5.33
N ALA A 84 -2.40 -14.96 5.21
CA ALA A 84 -1.47 -14.50 6.25
C ALA A 84 -2.11 -14.33 7.64
N ARG A 85 -3.41 -14.04 7.72
CA ARG A 85 -4.14 -14.01 9.00
C ARG A 85 -4.38 -15.41 9.54
N LYS A 86 -4.80 -16.34 8.67
CA LYS A 86 -4.97 -17.75 8.99
C LYS A 86 -3.65 -18.39 9.45
N ASP A 87 -2.56 -18.12 8.75
CA ASP A 87 -1.20 -18.54 9.10
C ASP A 87 -0.84 -18.16 10.56
N LEU A 88 -1.23 -16.96 11.03
CA LEU A 88 -1.04 -16.57 12.45
C LEU A 88 -2.00 -17.29 13.42
N ASP A 89 -3.21 -17.58 12.98
CA ASP A 89 -4.21 -18.29 13.79
C ASP A 89 -3.82 -19.77 13.94
N ASP A 90 -3.26 -20.39 12.89
CA ASP A 90 -2.74 -21.75 12.88
C ASP A 90 -1.51 -21.92 13.81
N LEU A 91 -0.83 -20.82 14.17
CA LEU A 91 0.21 -20.80 15.22
C LEU A 91 -0.36 -20.68 16.65
N GLY A 92 -1.68 -20.58 16.81
CA GLY A 92 -2.31 -20.32 18.11
C GLY A 92 -2.04 -18.92 18.66
N LEU A 93 -1.59 -17.97 17.83
CA LEU A 93 -1.25 -16.62 18.28
C LEU A 93 -2.50 -15.74 18.34
N HIS A 94 -2.86 -15.31 19.55
CA HIS A 94 -4.01 -14.45 19.78
C HIS A 94 -3.65 -13.15 20.50
N GLY A 95 -4.61 -12.22 20.60
CA GLY A 95 -4.50 -10.98 21.37
C GLY A 95 -3.20 -10.19 21.17
N LYS A 96 -2.44 -10.00 22.26
CA LYS A 96 -1.19 -9.24 22.28
C LYS A 96 -0.07 -9.92 21.46
N GLU A 97 -0.03 -11.24 21.43
CA GLU A 97 1.01 -12.01 20.74
C GLU A 97 0.86 -11.89 19.23
N ARG A 98 -0.38 -12.03 18.74
CA ARG A 98 -0.70 -11.78 17.33
C ARG A 98 -0.30 -10.37 16.88
N ARG A 99 -0.48 -9.37 17.76
CA ARG A 99 -0.06 -7.99 17.48
C ARG A 99 1.47 -7.87 17.41
N LYS A 100 2.21 -8.53 18.31
CA LYS A 100 3.69 -8.57 18.28
C LYS A 100 4.20 -9.24 16.99
N ALA A 101 3.62 -10.37 16.60
CA ALA A 101 3.95 -11.06 15.35
C ALA A 101 3.71 -10.17 14.12
N LYS A 102 2.54 -9.52 14.03
CA LYS A 102 2.25 -8.56 12.95
C LYS A 102 3.23 -7.38 12.95
N LYS A 103 3.62 -6.86 14.11
CA LYS A 103 4.60 -5.77 14.23
C LYS A 103 5.97 -6.19 13.71
N TYR A 104 6.41 -7.39 14.07
CA TYR A 104 7.64 -8.00 13.56
C TYR A 104 7.61 -8.11 12.02
N HIS A 105 6.57 -8.71 11.46
CA HIS A 105 6.43 -8.85 10.01
C HIS A 105 6.33 -7.50 9.29
N LYS A 106 5.63 -6.52 9.86
CA LYS A 106 5.63 -5.15 9.31
C LYS A 106 7.02 -4.51 9.31
N ALA A 107 7.85 -4.78 10.31
CA ALA A 107 9.18 -4.20 10.41
C ALA A 107 10.12 -4.74 9.32
N ILE A 108 10.16 -6.06 9.11
CA ILE A 108 10.97 -6.68 8.05
C ILE A 108 10.49 -6.25 6.65
N ILE A 109 9.17 -6.16 6.45
CA ILE A 109 8.58 -5.72 5.18
C ILE A 109 8.90 -4.26 4.90
N LYS A 110 8.78 -3.39 5.91
CA LYS A 110 9.13 -1.96 5.77
C LYS A 110 10.59 -1.77 5.41
N GLU A 111 11.48 -2.61 5.94
CA GLU A 111 12.89 -2.59 5.55
C GLU A 111 13.07 -3.06 4.11
N HIS A 112 12.47 -4.17 3.72
CA HIS A 112 12.56 -4.68 2.35
C HIS A 112 11.95 -3.71 1.32
N MET A 113 10.87 -3.01 1.67
CA MET A 113 10.30 -1.96 0.82
C MET A 113 11.30 -0.85 0.48
N LYS A 114 12.27 -0.55 1.36
CA LYS A 114 13.31 0.45 1.06
C LYS A 114 14.23 0.02 -0.08
N SER A 115 14.38 -1.30 -0.30
CA SER A 115 15.15 -1.85 -1.41
C SER A 115 14.33 -2.09 -2.69
N ILE A 116 13.02 -1.82 -2.68
CA ILE A 116 12.15 -2.01 -3.84
C ILE A 116 11.73 -0.63 -4.39
N PRO A 117 12.32 -0.16 -5.50
CA PRO A 117 11.98 1.12 -6.09
C PRO A 117 10.49 1.26 -6.41
N GLY A 118 9.90 2.37 -5.99
CA GLY A 118 8.48 2.67 -6.23
C GLY A 118 7.49 1.93 -5.32
N ALA A 119 7.93 1.04 -4.41
CA ALA A 119 7.03 0.37 -3.48
C ALA A 119 6.36 1.35 -2.52
N HIS A 120 5.03 1.37 -2.51
CA HIS A 120 4.22 2.25 -1.66
C HIS A 120 3.32 1.47 -0.70
N THR A 121 2.71 0.39 -1.18
CA THR A 121 1.87 -0.49 -0.37
C THR A 121 2.37 -1.92 -0.44
N ALA A 122 2.05 -2.70 0.59
CA ALA A 122 2.43 -4.10 0.68
C ALA A 122 1.25 -4.94 1.18
N ASP A 123 0.84 -5.92 0.38
CA ASP A 123 -0.16 -6.92 0.74
C ASP A 123 0.56 -8.22 1.15
N VAL A 124 0.52 -8.58 2.44
CA VAL A 124 1.08 -9.83 2.95
C VAL A 124 0.15 -10.98 2.56
N ALA A 125 0.61 -11.81 1.62
CA ALA A 125 -0.13 -12.97 1.14
C ALA A 125 -0.02 -14.13 2.12
N ARG A 126 1.21 -14.44 2.55
CA ARG A 126 1.52 -15.53 3.47
C ARG A 126 2.60 -15.15 4.47
N ILE A 127 2.58 -15.83 5.59
CA ILE A 127 3.67 -15.82 6.56
C ILE A 127 4.21 -17.24 6.57
N ALA A 128 5.45 -17.41 6.16
CA ALA A 128 6.11 -18.70 6.19
C ALA A 128 6.55 -19.01 7.63
N HIS A 129 6.25 -20.24 8.01
CA HIS A 129 6.56 -20.83 9.29
C HIS A 129 7.75 -21.77 9.15
N LEU A 130 8.40 -22.10 10.27
CA LEU A 130 9.40 -23.17 10.29
C LEU A 130 8.77 -24.46 9.78
N GLY A 131 9.32 -24.99 8.68
CA GLY A 131 8.79 -26.18 8.03
C GLY A 131 7.61 -25.90 7.08
N GLY A 132 7.70 -24.86 6.25
CA GLY A 132 6.78 -24.63 5.13
C GLY A 132 6.75 -25.78 4.11
N SER A 133 6.42 -25.50 2.84
CA SER A 133 6.43 -26.53 1.78
C SER A 133 7.80 -27.22 1.61
N THR A 134 8.87 -26.55 2.04
CA THR A 134 10.23 -27.08 2.13
C THR A 134 10.65 -27.09 3.61
N PRO A 135 10.83 -28.26 4.22
CA PRO A 135 11.44 -28.36 5.54
C PRO A 135 12.81 -27.65 5.55
N GLY A 136 13.02 -26.73 6.49
CA GLY A 136 14.29 -25.99 6.63
C GLY A 136 14.32 -24.59 6.02
N ASP A 137 13.27 -24.15 5.32
CA ASP A 137 13.21 -22.76 4.86
C ASP A 137 13.15 -21.79 6.06
N PRO A 138 13.94 -20.70 6.04
CA PRO A 138 13.95 -19.71 7.10
C PRO A 138 12.61 -18.96 7.15
N LEU A 139 12.29 -18.42 8.33
CA LEU A 139 11.11 -17.57 8.53
C LEU A 139 11.11 -16.40 7.55
N HIS A 140 10.04 -16.27 6.77
CA HIS A 140 9.88 -15.21 5.79
C HIS A 140 8.41 -14.81 5.60
N ALA A 141 8.17 -13.66 5.00
CA ALA A 141 6.83 -13.25 4.56
C ALA A 141 6.76 -13.23 3.04
N THR A 142 5.66 -13.72 2.47
CA THR A 142 5.39 -13.60 1.03
C THR A 142 4.51 -12.38 0.80
N VAL A 143 5.00 -11.41 0.04
CA VAL A 143 4.42 -10.07 -0.03
C VAL A 143 4.26 -9.60 -1.47
N ALA A 144 3.10 -9.05 -1.80
CA ALA A 144 2.89 -8.30 -3.03
C ALA A 144 3.15 -6.81 -2.78
N TYR A 145 4.12 -6.22 -3.47
CA TYR A 145 4.34 -4.77 -3.43
C TYR A 145 3.60 -4.07 -4.56
N ARG A 146 3.05 -2.89 -4.28
CA ARG A 146 2.43 -2.07 -5.32
C ARG A 146 2.99 -0.65 -5.33
N ARG A 147 3.06 -0.09 -6.53
CA ARG A 147 3.36 1.32 -6.76
C ARG A 147 2.26 2.21 -6.20
N LYS A 148 2.59 3.46 -5.91
CA LYS A 148 1.60 4.46 -5.49
C LYS A 148 0.58 4.67 -6.63
N PRO A 149 -0.73 4.67 -6.35
CA PRO A 149 -1.71 5.02 -7.37
C PRO A 149 -1.55 6.49 -7.80
N PRO A 150 -1.89 6.84 -9.05
CA PRO A 150 -1.98 8.23 -9.48
C PRO A 150 -2.88 9.02 -8.54
N SER A 151 -2.46 10.24 -8.16
CA SER A 151 -3.22 11.06 -7.22
C SER A 151 -4.64 11.35 -7.73
N GLY A 152 -5.64 11.16 -6.86
CA GLY A 152 -7.03 11.49 -7.15
C GLY A 152 -7.83 10.40 -7.89
N GLN A 153 -7.22 9.25 -8.22
CA GLN A 153 -7.95 8.15 -8.86
C GLN A 153 -8.24 6.99 -7.89
N THR A 154 -9.53 6.65 -7.78
CA THR A 154 -9.96 5.35 -7.25
C THR A 154 -9.76 4.32 -8.34
N LEU A 155 -8.82 3.41 -8.14
CA LEU A 155 -8.51 2.37 -9.13
C LEU A 155 -9.47 1.19 -9.03
N SER A 156 -9.92 0.68 -10.17
CA SER A 156 -10.59 -0.60 -10.25
C SER A 156 -9.65 -1.75 -9.84
N LYS A 157 -10.20 -2.91 -9.47
CA LYS A 157 -9.40 -4.10 -9.12
C LYS A 157 -8.35 -4.44 -10.19
N THR A 158 -8.71 -4.32 -11.47
CA THR A 158 -7.80 -4.57 -12.61
C THR A 158 -6.68 -3.53 -12.68
N GLN A 159 -6.99 -2.26 -12.44
CA GLN A 159 -5.97 -1.20 -12.40
C GLN A 159 -5.02 -1.35 -11.20
N THR A 160 -5.50 -1.79 -10.04
CA THR A 160 -4.61 -2.13 -8.91
C THR A 160 -3.64 -3.26 -9.23
N LYS A 161 -4.01 -4.22 -10.09
CA LYS A 161 -3.08 -5.28 -10.54
C LYS A 161 -1.94 -4.71 -11.39
N LYS A 162 -2.19 -3.66 -12.20
CA LYS A 162 -1.15 -2.99 -13.00
C LYS A 162 -0.10 -2.27 -12.16
N LEU A 163 -0.41 -1.95 -10.91
CA LEU A 163 0.55 -1.36 -9.97
C LEU A 163 1.44 -2.40 -9.28
N LEU A 164 1.22 -3.70 -9.50
CA LEU A 164 1.99 -4.76 -8.87
C LEU A 164 3.45 -4.69 -9.34
N ILE A 165 4.37 -4.65 -8.39
CA ILE A 165 5.80 -4.61 -8.68
C ILE A 165 6.26 -6.05 -8.93
N PRO A 166 6.82 -6.34 -10.12
CA PRO A 166 7.28 -7.68 -10.44
C PRO A 166 8.37 -8.14 -9.46
N SER A 167 8.40 -9.43 -9.24
CA SER A 167 9.36 -10.16 -8.44
C SER A 167 10.00 -11.23 -9.31
N SER A 168 11.26 -11.53 -9.04
CA SER A 168 11.90 -12.72 -9.57
C SER A 168 12.76 -13.36 -8.50
N TYR A 169 12.80 -14.69 -8.49
CA TYR A 169 13.74 -15.45 -7.67
C TYR A 169 14.25 -16.64 -8.45
N THR A 170 15.47 -17.06 -8.15
CA THR A 170 16.05 -18.29 -8.66
C THR A 170 15.63 -19.42 -7.74
N ASP A 171 14.98 -20.45 -8.27
CA ASP A 171 14.60 -21.63 -7.50
C ASP A 171 15.82 -22.55 -7.23
N SER A 172 15.59 -23.64 -6.50
CA SER A 172 16.63 -24.63 -6.17
C SER A 172 17.26 -25.29 -7.39
N ASN A 173 16.60 -25.25 -8.55
CA ASN A 173 17.08 -25.86 -9.79
C ASN A 173 17.80 -24.83 -10.67
N GLY A 174 18.06 -23.62 -10.17
CA GLY A 174 18.70 -22.55 -10.93
C GLY A 174 17.75 -21.82 -11.89
N ALA A 175 16.45 -22.12 -11.91
CA ALA A 175 15.51 -21.49 -12.82
C ALA A 175 14.99 -20.17 -12.24
N VAL A 176 15.05 -19.10 -13.04
CA VAL A 176 14.47 -17.80 -12.67
C VAL A 176 12.96 -17.86 -12.82
N LYS A 177 12.25 -17.83 -11.69
CA LYS A 177 10.80 -17.69 -11.64
C LYS A 177 10.45 -16.21 -11.58
N LYS A 178 9.50 -15.78 -12.41
CA LYS A 178 8.94 -14.42 -12.41
C LYS A 178 7.52 -14.44 -11.84
N GLY A 179 7.16 -13.41 -11.09
CA GLY A 179 5.83 -13.28 -10.49
C GLY A 179 5.61 -11.89 -9.89
N GLY A 180 4.62 -11.76 -9.00
CA GLY A 180 4.36 -10.52 -8.26
C GLY A 180 4.56 -10.63 -6.75
N LEU A 181 5.04 -11.78 -6.28
CA LEU A 181 5.23 -12.09 -4.86
C LEU A 181 6.72 -12.10 -4.52
N HIS A 182 7.06 -11.34 -3.49
CA HIS A 182 8.41 -11.20 -2.98
C HIS A 182 8.55 -12.02 -1.70
N HIS A 183 9.63 -12.78 -1.57
CA HIS A 183 9.98 -13.46 -0.32
C HIS A 183 10.83 -12.52 0.52
N VAL A 184 10.29 -12.11 1.67
CA VAL A 184 10.89 -11.14 2.57
C VAL A 184 11.48 -11.85 3.77
N TYR A 185 12.81 -11.91 3.81
CA TYR A 185 13.57 -12.49 4.91
C TYR A 185 14.02 -11.39 5.89
N PRO A 186 14.11 -11.70 7.20
CA PRO A 186 14.72 -10.79 8.17
C PRO A 186 16.22 -10.63 7.86
N LYS A 187 16.61 -9.46 7.31
CA LYS A 187 18.02 -9.18 6.96
C LYS A 187 18.90 -8.80 8.16
N LYS A 188 18.30 -8.24 9.21
CA LYS A 188 19.04 -7.72 10.38
C LYS A 188 18.83 -8.59 11.60
N LYS A 189 19.93 -8.85 12.32
CA LYS A 189 19.91 -9.41 13.68
C LYS A 189 19.06 -8.58 14.66
N SER A 190 18.84 -7.30 14.37
CA SER A 190 18.02 -6.41 15.20
C SER A 190 16.51 -6.67 15.12
N HIS A 191 16.03 -7.44 14.13
CA HIS A 191 14.64 -7.89 14.12
C HIS A 191 14.52 -9.07 15.06
N HIS A 192 14.46 -8.77 16.36
CA HIS A 192 14.24 -9.81 17.36
C HIS A 192 12.87 -10.45 17.14
N LEU A 193 12.89 -11.75 16.88
CA LEU A 193 11.69 -12.55 16.78
C LEU A 193 10.98 -12.52 18.14
N PRO A 194 9.69 -12.16 18.21
CA PRO A 194 8.97 -12.16 19.48
C PRO A 194 9.03 -13.56 20.12
N ALA A 195 9.34 -13.65 21.41
CA ALA A 195 9.52 -14.94 22.09
C ALA A 195 8.31 -15.88 21.93
N SER A 196 7.08 -15.36 22.02
CA SER A 196 5.85 -16.13 21.82
C SER A 196 5.72 -16.66 20.38
N TYR A 197 6.14 -15.87 19.39
CA TYR A 197 6.17 -16.29 18.01
C TYR A 197 7.23 -17.38 17.79
N ALA A 198 8.44 -17.18 18.32
CA ALA A 198 9.50 -18.17 18.26
C ALA A 198 9.12 -19.50 18.95
N ALA A 199 8.41 -19.44 20.07
CA ALA A 199 7.90 -20.61 20.76
C ALA A 199 6.84 -21.36 19.95
N ALA A 200 5.86 -20.64 19.38
CA ALA A 200 4.83 -21.22 18.53
C ALA A 200 5.40 -21.90 17.28
N GLU A 201 6.39 -21.26 16.65
CA GLU A 201 7.09 -21.83 15.49
C GLU A 201 7.85 -23.12 15.84
N ARG A 202 8.54 -23.16 16.99
CA ARG A 202 9.20 -24.37 17.48
C ARG A 202 8.22 -25.49 17.78
N ALA A 203 7.15 -25.18 18.52
CA ALA A 203 6.12 -26.15 18.88
C ALA A 203 5.49 -26.78 17.64
N ARG A 204 5.19 -25.95 16.63
CA ARG A 204 4.68 -26.41 15.35
C ARG A 204 5.68 -27.29 14.58
N ALA A 205 6.96 -26.93 14.62
CA ALA A 205 8.02 -27.68 13.95
C ALA A 205 8.46 -28.95 14.73
N GLY A 206 7.85 -29.26 15.88
CA GLY A 206 8.27 -30.37 16.73
C GLY A 206 9.65 -30.18 17.36
N LEU A 207 10.15 -28.93 17.42
CA LEU A 207 11.47 -28.62 17.97
C LEU A 207 11.41 -28.45 19.49
N ALA A 208 12.45 -28.91 20.17
CA ALA A 208 12.60 -28.74 21.61
C ALA A 208 12.62 -27.25 22.01
N PRO A 209 12.12 -26.89 23.21
CA PRO A 209 12.27 -25.54 23.74
C PRO A 209 13.73 -25.08 23.72
N GLY A 210 13.99 -23.90 23.18
CA GLY A 210 15.35 -23.34 23.09
C GLY A 210 16.16 -23.77 21.86
N ALA A 211 15.68 -24.71 21.04
CA ALA A 211 16.34 -25.06 19.79
C ALA A 211 16.56 -23.82 18.90
N PRO A 212 17.71 -23.67 18.22
CA PRO A 212 17.93 -22.56 17.32
C PRO A 212 16.92 -22.62 16.17
N ILE A 213 16.36 -21.46 15.82
CA ILE A 213 15.52 -21.32 14.63
C ILE A 213 16.47 -21.16 13.45
N PRO A 214 16.39 -22.02 12.41
CA PRO A 214 17.25 -21.87 11.24
C PRO A 214 17.05 -20.48 10.60
N HIS A 215 18.14 -19.72 10.54
CA HIS A 215 18.21 -18.44 9.86
C HIS A 215 19.09 -18.62 8.62
N LYS A 216 18.63 -18.15 7.46
CA LYS A 216 19.45 -18.08 6.25
C LYS A 216 20.29 -16.82 6.32
N HIS A 217 21.61 -16.98 6.30
CA HIS A 217 22.59 -15.90 6.20
C HIS A 217 22.61 -15.31 4.79
#